data_AF-A0AAV1CP33-F1
#
_entry.id   AF-A0AAV1CP33-F1
#
_cell.length_a   1.000
_cell.length_b   1.000
_cell.length_c   1.000
_cell.angle_alpha   90.00
_cell.angle_beta   90.00
_cell.angle_gamma   90.00
#
_symmetry.space_group_name_H-M   'P 1'
#
loop_
_entity.id
_entity.type
_entity.pdbx_description
1 polymer ?
#
loop_
_entity_poly.entity_id
_entity_poly.type
_entity_poly.pdbx_seq_one_letter_code
_entity_poly.pdbx_strand_id
1 'polypeptide(L)'
;MELVHYEDNNSQYLCIGTVDKKSSSPNPRLSLISEDGMNLQGNTSQFWDLALSVQAIISSTLAEDYGVTLARAHDFLKQTQVQENPSGDFVKMYRHASKGSWTLSTAVHKWQVSDCTAEGLKAALLLSQISSTINVGKELDEANLNDDVNVFISLHSSNGGFPAWEPARHLVG
;
A
#
# COMPACT_ATOMS: atom_id res chain seq x y z
N MET A 1 -18.84 20.00 2.54
CA MET A 1 -18.69 19.10 3.70
C MET A 1 -18.79 17.63 3.32
N GLU A 2 -19.60 17.25 2.33
CA GLU A 2 -19.76 15.85 1.90
C GLU A 2 -18.45 15.13 1.56
N LEU A 3 -17.58 15.72 0.72
CA LEU A 3 -16.28 15.11 0.35
C LEU A 3 -15.36 14.87 1.55
N VAL A 4 -15.39 15.77 2.55
CA VAL A 4 -14.57 15.64 3.76
C VAL A 4 -15.09 14.49 4.62
N HIS A 5 -16.40 14.42 4.84
CA HIS A 5 -17.01 13.32 5.59
C HIS A 5 -16.83 11.98 4.87
N TYR A 6 -16.89 11.97 3.55
CA TYR A 6 -16.60 10.79 2.76
C TYR A 6 -15.17 10.30 3.01
N GLU A 7 -14.18 11.19 2.89
CA GLU A 7 -12.77 10.84 3.09
C GLU A 7 -12.50 10.39 4.53
N ASP A 8 -13.04 11.09 5.53
CA ASP A 8 -12.93 10.71 6.94
C ASP A 8 -13.47 9.29 7.19
N ASN A 9 -14.68 8.99 6.69
CA ASN A 9 -15.29 7.69 6.90
C ASN A 9 -14.55 6.58 6.14
N ASN A 10 -14.18 6.85 4.89
CA ASN A 10 -13.56 5.84 4.03
C ASN A 10 -12.11 5.52 4.43
N SER A 11 -11.39 6.50 4.96
CA SER A 11 -10.02 6.33 5.44
C SER A 11 -9.90 5.98 6.93
N GLN A 12 -11.03 5.89 7.65
CA GLN A 12 -11.06 5.80 9.12
C GLN A 12 -10.31 6.95 9.80
N TYR A 13 -10.55 8.17 9.33
CA TYR A 13 -9.98 9.41 9.83
C TYR A 13 -8.45 9.48 9.73
N LEU A 14 -7.86 8.69 8.82
CA LEU A 14 -6.43 8.77 8.49
C LEU A 14 -6.16 9.79 7.37
N CYS A 15 -7.11 9.96 6.46
CA CYS A 15 -6.95 10.67 5.19
C CYS A 15 -5.77 10.11 4.37
N ILE A 16 -5.36 10.83 3.32
CA ILE A 16 -4.14 10.52 2.55
C ILE A 16 -2.85 10.92 3.29
N GLY A 17 -2.95 11.82 4.26
CA GLY A 17 -1.83 12.30 5.07
C GLY A 17 -2.26 13.29 6.15
N THR A 18 -1.31 13.72 6.97
CA THR A 18 -1.60 14.52 8.18
C THR A 18 -2.14 15.91 7.94
N VAL A 19 -1.81 16.53 6.80
CA VAL A 19 -2.26 17.90 6.49
C VAL A 19 -3.76 17.95 6.20
N ASP A 20 -4.29 16.92 5.53
CA ASP A 20 -5.72 16.84 5.21
C ASP A 20 -6.58 16.48 6.42
N LYS A 21 -5.95 15.94 7.47
CA LYS A 21 -6.63 15.65 8.73
C LYS A 21 -6.87 16.95 9.51
N LYS A 22 -8.07 17.52 9.35
CA LYS A 22 -8.53 18.70 10.08
C LYS A 22 -9.02 18.35 11.50
N SER A 23 -8.17 17.73 12.31
CA SER A 23 -8.48 17.38 13.72
C SER A 23 -7.79 18.32 14.69
N SER A 24 -8.51 18.79 15.71
CA SER A 24 -7.96 19.58 16.83
C SER A 24 -7.09 18.75 17.79
N SER A 25 -7.08 17.41 17.65
CA SER A 25 -6.26 16.50 18.44
C SER A 25 -5.28 15.70 17.55
N PRO A 26 -4.02 15.51 18.00
CA PRO A 26 -3.05 14.66 17.30
C PRO A 26 -3.62 13.26 17.11
N ASN A 27 -3.51 12.70 15.92
CA ASN A 27 -3.83 11.29 15.71
C ASN A 27 -2.70 10.44 16.30
N PRO A 28 -2.92 9.63 17.34
CA PRO A 28 -1.87 8.80 17.91
C PRO A 28 -1.23 7.85 16.90
N ARG A 29 -1.97 7.47 15.84
CA ARG A 29 -1.48 6.62 14.75
C ARG A 29 -0.42 7.29 13.86
N LEU A 30 -0.29 8.62 13.94
CA LEU A 30 0.66 9.41 13.15
C LEU A 30 1.73 10.05 14.05
N SER A 31 1.63 9.88 15.37
CA SER A 31 2.63 10.34 16.34
C SER A 31 3.74 9.32 16.50
N LEU A 32 4.99 9.78 16.41
CA LEU A 32 6.19 8.99 16.65
C LEU A 32 6.99 9.61 17.79
N ILE A 33 7.53 8.79 18.68
CA ILE A 33 8.52 9.23 19.66
C ILE A 33 9.90 8.91 19.10
N SER A 34 10.71 9.94 18.89
CA SER A 34 12.11 9.88 18.47
C SER A 34 13.02 10.47 19.56
N GLU A 35 14.33 10.46 19.30
CA GLU A 35 15.34 10.94 20.26
C GLU A 35 15.17 12.41 20.68
N ASP A 36 14.60 13.23 19.81
CA ASP A 36 14.33 14.66 19.98
C ASP A 36 12.91 14.96 20.50
N GLY A 37 12.10 13.93 20.77
CA GLY A 37 10.77 14.05 21.34
C GLY A 37 9.67 13.47 20.45
N MET A 38 8.46 14.03 20.56
CA MET A 38 7.31 13.54 19.80
C MET A 38 7.15 14.31 18.49
N ASN A 39 7.21 13.57 17.37
CA ASN A 39 7.06 14.08 16.02
C ASN A 39 5.75 13.59 15.38
N LEU A 40 5.20 14.38 14.44
CA LEU A 40 4.03 14.02 13.65
C LEU A 40 4.48 13.59 12.25
N GLN A 41 4.20 12.35 11.88
CA GLN A 41 4.57 11.81 10.57
C GLN A 41 3.64 12.33 9.47
N GLY A 42 4.18 12.65 8.29
CA GLY A 42 3.38 13.01 7.11
C GLY A 42 2.44 11.87 6.70
N ASN A 43 3.03 10.69 6.58
CA ASN A 43 2.43 9.37 6.45
C ASN A 43 3.36 8.35 7.10
N THR A 44 2.82 7.19 7.46
CA THR A 44 3.64 6.05 7.86
C THR A 44 4.04 5.23 6.61
N SER A 45 5.16 4.49 6.66
CA SER A 45 5.76 3.81 5.49
C SER A 45 5.84 2.28 5.63
N GLN A 46 5.04 1.67 6.51
CA GLN A 46 5.21 0.27 6.92
C GLN A 46 5.24 -0.70 5.74
N PHE A 47 4.32 -0.55 4.79
CA PHE A 47 4.26 -1.46 3.65
C PHE A 47 5.41 -1.22 2.67
N TRP A 48 5.72 0.05 2.40
CA TRP A 48 6.83 0.43 1.51
C TRP A 48 8.16 -0.14 1.99
N ASP A 49 8.48 0.08 3.27
CA ASP A 49 9.72 -0.41 3.87
C ASP A 49 9.76 -1.94 3.87
N LEU A 50 8.62 -2.60 4.11
CA LEU A 50 8.52 -4.05 4.09
C LEU A 50 8.76 -4.62 2.69
N ALA A 51 8.10 -4.09 1.65
CA ALA A 51 8.23 -4.58 0.28
C ALA A 51 9.69 -4.48 -0.21
N LEU A 52 10.34 -3.35 0.06
CA LEU A 52 11.76 -3.15 -0.30
C LEU A 52 12.69 -4.03 0.53
N SER A 53 12.42 -4.21 1.83
CA SER A 53 13.24 -5.07 2.69
C SER A 53 13.15 -6.54 2.27
N VAL A 54 11.96 -7.03 1.90
CA VAL A 54 11.78 -8.39 1.37
C VAL A 54 12.62 -8.58 0.11
N GLN A 55 12.54 -7.65 -0.84
CA GLN A 55 13.33 -7.73 -2.06
C GLN A 55 14.84 -7.70 -1.79
N ALA A 56 15.29 -6.85 -0.87
CA ALA A 56 16.70 -6.75 -0.51
C ALA A 56 17.23 -8.04 0.13
N ILE A 57 16.48 -8.63 1.08
CA ILE A 57 16.87 -9.89 1.73
C ILE A 57 16.93 -11.03 0.70
N ILE A 58 15.91 -11.16 -0.15
CA ILE A 58 15.83 -12.23 -1.17
C ILE A 58 16.93 -12.07 -2.22
N SER A 59 17.28 -10.84 -2.59
CA SER A 59 18.35 -10.55 -3.56
C SER A 59 19.76 -10.70 -2.97
N SER A 60 19.87 -10.88 -1.65
CA SER A 60 21.13 -11.11 -0.95
C SER A 60 21.38 -12.59 -0.71
N THR A 61 22.49 -12.92 -0.03
CA THR A 61 22.78 -14.29 0.40
C THR A 61 22.12 -14.66 1.73
N LEU A 62 21.20 -13.82 2.25
CA LEU A 62 20.64 -13.94 3.60
C LEU A 62 19.23 -14.58 3.63
N ALA A 63 18.65 -14.95 2.49
CA ALA A 63 17.26 -15.43 2.46
C ALA A 63 17.00 -16.65 3.38
N GLU A 64 17.94 -17.59 3.43
CA GLU A 64 17.85 -18.77 4.30
C GLU A 64 17.95 -18.41 5.79
N ASP A 65 18.83 -17.45 6.14
CA ASP A 65 19.02 -16.99 7.52
C ASP A 65 17.78 -16.25 8.06
N TYR A 66 17.00 -15.64 7.17
CA TYR A 66 15.84 -14.81 7.50
C TYR A 66 14.49 -15.46 7.19
N GLY A 67 14.42 -16.79 7.02
CA GLY A 67 13.19 -17.50 6.65
C GLY A 67 11.97 -17.17 7.53
N VAL A 68 12.13 -17.12 8.87
CA VAL A 68 11.05 -16.74 9.80
C VAL A 68 10.61 -15.29 9.60
N THR A 69 11.57 -14.39 9.36
CA THR A 69 11.30 -12.97 9.10
C THR A 69 10.55 -12.79 7.78
N LEU A 70 10.97 -13.51 6.73
CA LEU A 70 10.31 -13.50 5.43
C LEU A 70 8.89 -14.11 5.49
N ALA A 71 8.68 -15.15 6.29
CA ALA A 71 7.35 -15.71 6.52
C ALA A 71 6.40 -14.68 7.16
N ARG A 72 6.87 -13.96 8.18
CA ARG A 72 6.10 -12.88 8.81
C ARG A 72 5.86 -11.71 7.85
N ALA A 73 6.86 -11.36 7.05
CA ALA A 73 6.73 -10.32 6.05
C ALA A 73 5.69 -10.70 4.98
N HIS A 74 5.66 -11.97 4.56
CA HIS A 74 4.66 -12.50 3.65
C HIS A 74 3.24 -12.43 4.24
N ASP A 75 3.07 -12.79 5.52
CA ASP A 75 1.78 -12.67 6.20
C ASP A 75 1.32 -11.21 6.31
N PHE A 76 2.23 -10.29 6.62
CA PHE A 76 1.91 -8.86 6.65
C PHE A 76 1.56 -8.33 5.26
N LEU A 77 2.29 -8.73 4.21
CA LEU A 77 2.01 -8.36 2.83
C LEU A 77 0.59 -8.77 2.42
N LYS A 78 0.18 -10.01 2.75
CA LYS A 78 -1.19 -10.50 2.50
C LYS A 78 -2.24 -9.69 3.26
N GLN A 79 -1.99 -9.40 4.54
CA GLN A 79 -2.91 -8.65 5.40
C GLN A 79 -3.06 -7.17 4.98
N THR A 80 -2.08 -6.63 4.27
CA THR A 80 -2.05 -5.22 3.87
C THR A 80 -2.48 -4.97 2.44
N GLN A 81 -2.80 -6.01 1.67
CA GLN A 81 -3.44 -5.83 0.36
C GLN A 81 -4.88 -5.33 0.56
N VAL A 82 -5.27 -4.30 -0.19
CA VAL A 82 -6.60 -3.69 -0.10
C VAL A 82 -7.65 -4.64 -0.67
N GLN A 83 -8.55 -5.12 0.17
CA GLN A 83 -9.54 -6.15 -0.22
C GLN A 83 -10.76 -5.58 -0.95
N GLU A 84 -11.04 -4.29 -0.79
CA GLU A 84 -12.24 -3.65 -1.30
C GLU A 84 -11.95 -2.23 -1.77
N ASN A 85 -12.67 -1.78 -2.79
CA ASN A 85 -12.67 -0.39 -3.21
C ASN A 85 -13.18 0.54 -2.09
N PRO A 86 -12.96 1.86 -2.22
CA PRO A 86 -13.65 2.84 -1.38
C PRO A 86 -15.16 2.65 -1.44
N SER A 87 -15.85 2.96 -0.35
CA SER A 87 -17.30 2.75 -0.25
C SER A 87 -18.08 3.68 -1.18
N GLY A 88 -19.31 3.28 -1.52
CA GLY A 88 -20.24 4.08 -2.33
C GLY A 88 -19.77 4.33 -3.76
N ASP A 89 -20.26 5.42 -4.36
CA ASP A 89 -19.84 5.89 -5.67
C ASP A 89 -18.51 6.65 -5.56
N PHE A 90 -17.43 5.89 -5.39
CA PHE A 90 -16.10 6.44 -5.14
C PHE A 90 -15.56 7.28 -6.30
N VAL A 91 -16.06 7.04 -7.52
CA VAL A 91 -15.73 7.84 -8.71
C VAL A 91 -16.31 9.25 -8.59
N LYS A 92 -17.56 9.41 -8.13
CA LYS A 92 -18.14 10.73 -7.82
C LYS A 92 -17.40 11.45 -6.69
N MET A 93 -16.75 10.69 -5.82
CA MET A 93 -15.92 11.23 -4.73
C MET A 93 -14.46 11.43 -5.15
N TYR A 94 -14.18 11.34 -6.46
CA TYR A 94 -12.87 11.54 -7.06
C TYR A 94 -11.77 10.60 -6.55
N ARG A 95 -12.12 9.40 -6.06
CA ARG A 95 -11.17 8.33 -5.75
C ARG A 95 -10.98 7.42 -6.95
N HIS A 96 -9.80 6.84 -7.06
CA HIS A 96 -9.53 5.72 -7.97
C HIS A 96 -9.85 4.35 -7.33
N ALA A 97 -10.01 3.33 -8.15
CA ALA A 97 -10.15 1.96 -7.67
C ALA A 97 -8.88 1.52 -6.92
N SER A 98 -9.05 0.76 -5.84
CA SER A 98 -7.95 0.33 -4.96
C SER A 98 -7.99 -1.16 -4.61
N LYS A 99 -9.03 -1.91 -4.97
CA LYS A 99 -9.09 -3.35 -4.69
C LYS A 99 -7.94 -4.09 -5.37
N GLY A 100 -7.18 -4.86 -4.61
CA GLY A 100 -5.99 -5.59 -5.06
C GLY A 100 -4.67 -4.85 -4.87
N SER A 101 -4.72 -3.55 -4.60
CA SER A 101 -3.52 -2.72 -4.49
C SER A 101 -2.84 -2.77 -3.12
N TRP A 102 -1.67 -2.14 -3.04
CA TRP A 102 -1.05 -1.75 -1.78
C TRP A 102 -0.92 -0.23 -1.65
N THR A 103 -0.92 0.21 -0.40
CA THR A 103 -0.72 1.60 -0.01
C THR A 103 0.69 1.79 0.55
N LEU A 104 1.09 3.04 0.82
CA LEU A 104 2.38 3.32 1.48
C LEU A 104 2.47 2.70 2.89
N SER A 105 1.33 2.60 3.60
CA SER A 105 1.27 2.22 5.01
C SER A 105 0.55 0.90 5.25
N THR A 106 -0.77 0.93 5.34
CA THR A 106 -1.66 -0.19 5.61
C THR A 106 -2.91 -0.07 4.73
N ALA A 107 -3.64 -1.17 4.55
CA ALA A 107 -4.86 -1.20 3.74
C ALA A 107 -5.98 -0.25 4.22
N VAL A 108 -5.89 0.26 5.46
CA VAL A 108 -6.99 0.94 6.16
C VAL A 108 -7.48 2.18 5.42
N HIS A 109 -6.57 3.01 4.89
CA HIS A 109 -6.93 4.28 4.27
C HIS A 109 -7.31 4.14 2.78
N LYS A 110 -7.05 2.96 2.18
CA LYS A 110 -7.38 2.61 0.78
C LYS A 110 -6.84 3.59 -0.27
N TRP A 111 -5.83 4.42 0.05
CA TRP A 111 -5.13 5.23 -0.94
C TRP A 111 -4.02 4.40 -1.54
N GLN A 112 -4.38 3.69 -2.61
CA GLN A 112 -3.42 2.92 -3.39
C GLN A 112 -2.34 3.82 -3.98
N VAL A 113 -1.14 3.29 -4.16
CA VAL A 113 -0.07 3.98 -4.87
C VAL A 113 0.51 3.02 -5.91
N SER A 114 0.73 3.50 -7.13
CA SER A 114 1.16 2.67 -8.26
C SER A 114 2.50 1.97 -8.01
N ASP A 115 3.46 2.69 -7.43
CA ASP A 115 4.76 2.13 -7.07
C ASP A 115 4.64 1.13 -5.91
N CYS A 116 3.88 1.44 -4.85
CA CYS A 116 3.63 0.52 -3.74
C CYS A 116 2.96 -0.77 -4.24
N THR A 117 2.01 -0.64 -5.17
CA THR A 117 1.32 -1.75 -5.81
C THR A 117 2.30 -2.62 -6.59
N ALA A 118 3.14 -2.01 -7.44
CA ALA A 118 4.16 -2.72 -8.21
C ALA A 118 5.19 -3.45 -7.32
N GLU A 119 5.70 -2.77 -6.28
CA GLU A 119 6.68 -3.36 -5.36
C GLU A 119 6.05 -4.46 -4.49
N GLY A 120 4.77 -4.32 -4.15
CA GLY A 120 3.99 -5.34 -3.47
C GLY A 120 3.80 -6.60 -4.31
N LEU A 121 3.40 -6.45 -5.56
CA LEU A 121 3.29 -7.56 -6.52
C LEU A 121 4.64 -8.26 -6.69
N LYS A 122 5.72 -7.49 -6.88
CA LYS A 122 7.07 -8.05 -7.04
C LYS A 122 7.52 -8.82 -5.80
N ALA A 123 7.32 -8.27 -4.60
CA ALA A 123 7.65 -8.95 -3.34
C ALA A 123 6.84 -10.24 -3.17
N ALA A 124 5.54 -10.23 -3.49
CA ALA A 124 4.68 -11.42 -3.46
C ALA A 124 5.18 -12.54 -4.36
N LEU A 125 5.55 -12.20 -5.60
CA LEU A 125 6.06 -13.17 -6.58
C LEU A 125 7.40 -13.75 -6.14
N LEU A 126 8.31 -12.93 -5.61
CA LEU A 126 9.61 -13.38 -5.09
C LEU A 126 9.45 -14.32 -3.89
N LEU A 127 8.57 -13.98 -2.94
CA LEU A 127 8.27 -14.83 -1.80
C LEU A 127 7.66 -16.18 -2.23
N SER A 128 6.83 -16.18 -3.26
CA SER A 128 6.25 -17.40 -3.83
C SER A 128 7.33 -18.32 -4.40
N GLN A 129 8.28 -17.76 -5.17
CA GLN A 129 9.38 -18.53 -5.77
C GLN A 129 10.26 -19.25 -4.75
N ILE A 130 10.49 -18.64 -3.58
CA ILE A 130 11.35 -19.21 -2.54
C ILE A 130 10.58 -20.01 -1.47
N SER A 131 9.24 -20.00 -1.51
CA SER A 131 8.40 -20.62 -0.48
C SER A 131 8.67 -22.12 -0.34
N SER A 132 8.88 -22.82 -1.45
CA SER A 132 9.22 -24.25 -1.43
C SER A 132 10.58 -24.56 -0.79
N THR A 133 11.51 -23.60 -0.79
CA THR A 133 12.87 -23.78 -0.28
C THR A 133 13.00 -23.44 1.21
N ILE A 134 12.41 -22.32 1.63
CA ILE A 134 12.59 -21.77 2.99
C ILE A 134 11.30 -21.68 3.81
N ASN A 135 10.19 -22.21 3.29
CA ASN A 135 8.88 -22.32 3.96
C ASN A 135 8.34 -20.96 4.47
N VAL A 136 8.21 -19.97 3.58
CA VAL A 136 7.66 -18.63 3.90
C VAL A 136 6.13 -18.56 3.86
N GLY A 137 5.45 -19.71 3.89
CA GLY A 137 4.00 -19.82 3.92
C GLY A 137 3.34 -19.80 2.53
N LYS A 138 2.00 -19.94 2.54
CA LYS A 138 1.19 -20.02 1.31
C LYS A 138 1.23 -18.70 0.54
N GLU A 139 1.42 -18.83 -0.77
CA GLU A 139 1.33 -17.78 -1.78
C GLU A 139 -0.02 -17.05 -1.75
N LEU A 140 -0.06 -15.84 -2.32
CA LEU A 140 -1.31 -15.13 -2.58
C LEU A 140 -2.19 -15.92 -3.56
N ASP A 141 -3.51 -15.86 -3.35
CA ASP A 141 -4.43 -16.50 -4.28
C ASP A 141 -4.40 -15.77 -5.64
N GLU A 142 -4.60 -16.51 -6.74
CA GLU A 142 -4.54 -15.96 -8.10
C GLU A 142 -5.51 -14.80 -8.31
N ALA A 143 -6.68 -14.84 -7.67
CA ALA A 143 -7.66 -13.75 -7.71
C ALA A 143 -7.09 -12.43 -7.14
N ASN A 144 -6.29 -12.51 -6.08
CA ASN A 144 -5.64 -11.34 -5.48
C ASN A 144 -4.55 -10.75 -6.38
N LEU A 145 -3.80 -11.59 -7.09
CA LEU A 145 -2.81 -11.14 -8.07
C LEU A 145 -3.49 -10.49 -9.28
N ASN A 146 -4.62 -11.05 -9.73
CA ASN A 146 -5.41 -10.46 -10.81
C ASN A 146 -6.02 -9.12 -10.42
N ASP A 147 -6.51 -8.98 -9.19
CA ASP A 147 -7.01 -7.70 -8.67
C ASP A 147 -5.90 -6.62 -8.65
N ASP A 148 -4.68 -6.98 -8.23
CA ASP A 148 -3.51 -6.09 -8.26
C ASP A 148 -3.21 -5.61 -9.69
N VAL A 149 -3.06 -6.54 -10.63
CA VAL A 149 -2.77 -6.24 -12.04
C VAL A 149 -3.87 -5.36 -12.65
N ASN A 150 -5.14 -5.59 -12.29
CA ASN A 150 -6.25 -4.76 -12.76
C ASN A 150 -6.12 -3.31 -12.29
N VAL A 151 -5.81 -3.07 -11.02
CA VAL A 151 -5.55 -1.70 -10.52
C VAL A 151 -4.31 -1.11 -11.18
N PHE A 152 -3.22 -1.86 -11.27
CA PHE A 152 -1.97 -1.35 -11.85
C PHE A 152 -2.17 -0.89 -13.30
N ILE A 153 -2.81 -1.71 -14.15
CA ILE A 153 -3.11 -1.36 -15.55
C ILE A 153 -4.07 -0.16 -15.63
N SER A 154 -5.03 -0.05 -14.70
CA SER A 154 -5.97 1.09 -14.69
C SER A 154 -5.30 2.44 -14.41
N LEU A 155 -4.07 2.46 -13.90
CA LEU A 155 -3.27 3.67 -13.62
C LEU A 155 -2.40 4.12 -14.80
N HIS A 156 -2.31 3.29 -15.85
CA HIS A 156 -1.51 3.59 -17.02
C HIS A 156 -2.04 4.84 -17.74
N SER A 157 -1.14 5.80 -17.94
CA SER A 157 -1.43 7.04 -18.67
C SER A 157 -1.12 6.90 -20.16
N SER A 158 -1.76 7.72 -21.00
CA SER A 158 -1.58 7.68 -22.46
C SER A 158 -0.15 7.96 -22.93
N ASN A 159 0.66 8.61 -22.10
CA ASN A 159 2.08 8.87 -22.34
C ASN A 159 3.01 7.68 -21.97
N GLY A 160 2.44 6.53 -21.55
CA GLY A 160 3.20 5.37 -21.11
C GLY A 160 3.60 5.38 -19.63
N GLY A 161 3.35 6.48 -18.91
CA GLY A 161 3.72 6.65 -17.51
C GLY A 161 2.67 6.11 -16.53
N PHE A 162 3.10 5.95 -15.28
CA PHE A 162 2.25 5.58 -14.15
C PHE A 162 2.36 6.66 -13.07
N PRO A 163 1.33 7.50 -12.87
CA PRO A 163 1.31 8.44 -11.75
C PRO A 163 1.12 7.71 -10.42
N ALA A 164 1.42 8.38 -9.31
CA ALA A 164 1.37 7.78 -7.98
C ALA A 164 -0.04 7.28 -7.60
N TRP A 165 -1.03 8.16 -7.48
CA TRP A 165 -2.35 7.78 -6.93
C TRP A 165 -3.44 7.56 -7.97
N GLU A 166 -3.41 8.28 -9.09
CA GLU A 166 -4.52 8.31 -10.06
C GLU A 166 -4.03 8.61 -11.48
N PRO A 167 -4.74 8.15 -12.53
CA PRO A 167 -4.39 8.49 -13.91
C PRO A 167 -4.34 10.00 -14.13
N ALA A 168 -3.45 10.46 -15.00
CA ALA A 168 -3.37 11.87 -15.36
C ALA A 168 -4.70 12.33 -16.00
N ARG A 169 -5.44 13.20 -15.29
CA ARG A 169 -6.74 13.72 -15.76
C ARG A 169 -6.60 14.81 -16.83
N HIS A 170 -5.41 15.39 -16.96
CA HIS A 170 -5.04 16.33 -18.01
C HIS A 170 -3.64 15.97 -18.53
N LEU A 171 -3.44 16.05 -19.84
CA LEU A 171 -2.11 15.97 -20.43
C LEU A 171 -1.31 17.19 -19.93
N VAL A 172 -0.24 16.93 -19.19
CA VAL A 172 0.78 17.96 -18.97
C VAL A 172 1.53 18.07 -20.29
N GLY A 173 1.10 19.02 -21.13
CA GLY A 173 1.75 19.39 -22.38
C GLY A 173 2.97 20.25 -22.16
#